data_AF-A0A2V8S7B4-F1
#
_entry.id   AF-A0A2V8S7B4-F1
#
_cell.length_a   1.000
_cell.length_b   1.000
_cell.length_c   1.000
_cell.angle_alpha   90.00
_cell.angle_beta   90.00
_cell.angle_gamma   90.00
#
_symmetry.space_group_name_H-M   'P 1'
#
loop_
_entity.id
_entity.type
_entity.pdbx_description
1 polymer ?
#
loop_
_entity_poly.entity_id
_entity_poly.type
_entity_poly.pdbx_seq_one_letter_code
_entity_poly.pdbx_strand_id
1 'polypeptide(L)'
;PLLRERFAARENFTLVEADALEVDFCSAVEPAARARVVANLPYNISTAILQRLIARRRCVSEMVLMLQREVVARITAPPGSTERGYLTVLVEAFCEAEALFDVPPGAFRPVPKVWSTVARLRVRENTPPGADKPLLWRVVSAGFAQRRKTILNNLRAAHEDLRARVESAGGASSVLEAAQIEPRRRAETLTLDEWLRIARIAGMTDAGE
;
A
#
# COMPACT_ATOMS: atom_id res chain seq x y z
N PRO A 1 2.68 -27.68 20.15
CA PRO A 1 2.73 -26.19 20.10
C PRO A 1 1.59 -25.59 20.93
N LEU A 2 1.89 -24.61 21.78
CA LEU A 2 0.97 -24.02 22.77
C LEU A 2 -0.42 -23.68 22.22
N LEU A 3 -0.50 -23.20 20.98
CA LEU A 3 -1.76 -22.86 20.33
C LEU A 3 -2.66 -24.08 20.05
N ARG A 4 -2.07 -25.20 19.60
CA ARG A 4 -2.80 -26.45 19.36
C ARG A 4 -3.34 -27.00 20.68
N GLU A 5 -2.50 -27.08 21.70
CA GLU A 5 -2.92 -27.56 23.04
C GLU A 5 -4.04 -26.71 23.64
N ARG A 6 -3.98 -25.38 23.48
CA ARG A 6 -4.95 -24.47 24.08
C ARG A 6 -6.26 -24.36 23.32
N PHE A 7 -6.25 -24.54 21.99
CA PHE A 7 -7.38 -24.19 21.14
C PHE A 7 -7.88 -25.32 20.23
N ALA A 8 -7.27 -26.50 20.19
CA ALA A 8 -7.69 -27.59 19.29
C ALA A 8 -9.13 -28.07 19.48
N ALA A 9 -9.69 -27.93 20.68
CA ALA A 9 -11.08 -28.31 20.95
C ALA A 9 -12.11 -27.27 20.47
N ARG A 10 -11.66 -26.12 19.94
CA ARG A 10 -12.57 -25.08 19.44
C ARG A 10 -12.87 -25.33 17.97
N GLU A 11 -14.14 -25.57 17.64
CA GLU A 11 -14.60 -25.82 16.27
C GLU A 11 -14.38 -24.64 15.32
N ASN A 12 -14.27 -23.42 15.87
CA ASN A 12 -14.01 -22.20 15.11
C ASN A 12 -12.52 -21.78 15.11
N PHE A 13 -11.61 -22.71 15.39
CA PHE A 13 -10.17 -22.46 15.38
C PHE A 13 -9.44 -23.42 14.42
N THR A 14 -8.73 -22.83 13.47
CA THR A 14 -7.83 -23.55 12.56
C THR A 14 -6.41 -23.01 12.73
N LEU A 15 -5.45 -23.88 12.99
CA LEU A 15 -4.03 -23.53 13.05
C LEU A 15 -3.36 -23.84 11.71
N VAL A 16 -2.83 -22.80 11.07
CA VAL A 16 -2.01 -22.92 9.85
C VAL A 16 -0.55 -22.63 10.22
N GLU A 17 0.31 -23.64 10.09
CA GLU A 17 1.76 -23.52 10.34
C GLU A 17 2.49 -23.25 9.02
N ALA A 18 2.68 -21.97 8.68
CA ALA A 18 3.36 -21.55 7.46
C ALA A 18 3.84 -20.08 7.57
N ASP A 19 4.71 -19.66 6.64
CA ASP A 19 5.12 -18.25 6.53
C ASP A 19 3.96 -17.41 5.95
N ALA A 20 3.53 -16.37 6.67
CA ALA A 20 2.49 -15.44 6.22
C ALA A 20 2.82 -14.74 4.89
N LEU A 21 4.09 -14.64 4.51
CA LEU A 21 4.51 -14.09 3.22
C LEU A 21 4.32 -15.08 2.06
N GLU A 22 4.10 -16.37 2.34
CA GLU A 22 3.94 -17.44 1.35
C GLU A 22 2.53 -18.02 1.33
N VAL A 23 1.82 -18.01 2.47
CA VAL A 23 0.44 -18.50 2.62
C VAL A 23 -0.53 -17.88 1.61
N ASP A 24 -1.39 -18.71 1.02
CA ASP A 24 -2.58 -18.22 0.31
C ASP A 24 -3.69 -17.88 1.29
N PHE A 25 -3.80 -16.60 1.63
CA PHE A 25 -4.81 -16.10 2.56
C PHE A 25 -6.23 -16.37 2.08
N CYS A 26 -6.48 -16.41 0.76
CA CYS A 26 -7.84 -16.59 0.27
C CYS A 26 -8.31 -18.03 0.50
N SER A 27 -7.46 -19.02 0.22
CA SER A 27 -7.77 -20.41 0.52
C SER A 27 -7.89 -20.66 2.02
N ALA A 28 -7.10 -19.95 2.84
CA ALA A 28 -7.12 -20.10 4.30
C ALA A 28 -8.41 -19.59 4.97
N VAL A 29 -9.21 -18.76 4.30
CA VAL A 29 -10.46 -18.19 4.85
C VAL A 29 -11.72 -18.76 4.22
N GLU A 30 -11.61 -19.74 3.32
CA GLU A 30 -12.77 -20.44 2.78
C GLU A 30 -13.55 -21.15 3.90
N PRO A 31 -14.90 -21.22 3.81
CA PRO A 31 -15.74 -20.78 2.68
C PRO A 31 -16.16 -19.29 2.74
N ALA A 32 -15.58 -18.48 3.62
CA ALA A 32 -15.97 -17.08 3.74
C ALA A 32 -15.59 -16.29 2.47
N ALA A 33 -16.56 -15.53 1.93
CA ALA A 33 -16.32 -14.72 0.73
C ALA A 33 -15.31 -13.59 0.97
N ARG A 34 -15.38 -12.92 2.14
CA ARG A 34 -14.42 -11.90 2.58
C ARG A 34 -14.22 -11.99 4.08
N ALA A 35 -12.96 -12.03 4.51
CA ALA A 35 -12.59 -12.12 5.92
C ALA A 35 -12.15 -10.77 6.49
N ARG A 36 -12.28 -10.63 7.81
CA ARG A 36 -11.61 -9.58 8.57
C ARG A 36 -10.27 -10.13 9.07
N VAL A 37 -9.21 -9.35 8.90
CA VAL A 37 -7.87 -9.71 9.37
C VAL A 37 -7.58 -8.92 10.64
N VAL A 38 -7.26 -9.61 11.73
CA VAL A 38 -6.84 -8.97 12.98
C VAL A 38 -5.47 -9.52 13.32
N ALA A 39 -4.46 -8.66 13.42
CA ALA A 39 -3.10 -9.12 13.68
C ALA A 39 -2.24 -8.09 14.42
N ASN A 40 -1.42 -8.59 15.34
CA ASN A 40 -0.23 -7.90 15.79
C ASN A 40 0.94 -8.33 14.89
N LEU A 41 1.36 -7.47 13.96
CA LEU A 41 2.34 -7.85 12.95
C LEU A 41 3.78 -7.69 13.43
N PRO A 42 4.68 -8.64 13.12
CA PRO A 42 6.10 -8.50 13.38
C PRO A 42 6.69 -7.33 12.58
N TYR A 43 7.42 -6.44 13.24
CA TYR A 43 7.79 -5.15 12.67
C TYR A 43 8.65 -5.26 11.41
N ASN A 44 9.60 -6.20 11.38
CA ASN A 44 10.56 -6.39 10.29
C ASN A 44 9.92 -6.76 8.94
N ILE A 45 8.74 -7.39 8.96
CA ILE A 45 8.02 -7.82 7.75
C ILE A 45 6.60 -7.23 7.64
N SER A 46 6.23 -6.34 8.57
CA SER A 46 4.88 -5.76 8.66
C SER A 46 4.40 -5.09 7.36
N THR A 47 5.29 -4.33 6.71
CA THR A 47 4.98 -3.68 5.42
C THR A 47 4.80 -4.70 4.30
N ALA A 48 5.62 -5.76 4.24
CA ALA A 48 5.48 -6.80 3.23
C ALA A 48 4.18 -7.59 3.41
N ILE A 49 3.81 -7.92 4.65
CA ILE A 49 2.52 -8.55 4.97
C ILE A 49 1.36 -7.64 4.55
N LEU A 50 1.41 -6.35 4.90
CA LEU A 50 0.37 -5.38 4.50
C LEU A 50 0.21 -5.33 2.98
N GLN A 51 1.31 -5.23 2.23
CA GLN A 51 1.27 -5.24 0.77
C GLN A 51 0.66 -6.54 0.22
N ARG A 52 1.00 -7.69 0.81
CA ARG A 52 0.43 -8.99 0.42
C ARG A 52 -1.07 -9.08 0.71
N LEU A 53 -1.52 -8.59 1.87
CA LEU A 53 -2.94 -8.52 2.22
C LEU A 53 -3.72 -7.63 1.24
N ILE A 54 -3.16 -6.47 0.87
CA ILE A 54 -3.75 -5.58 -0.16
C ILE A 54 -3.76 -6.26 -1.54
N ALA A 55 -2.72 -7.00 -1.90
CA ALA A 55 -2.68 -7.76 -3.15
C ALA A 55 -3.69 -8.93 -3.17
N ARG A 56 -4.10 -9.42 -2.00
CA ARG A 56 -5.13 -10.47 -1.81
C ARG A 56 -6.48 -9.91 -1.32
N ARG A 57 -6.69 -8.60 -1.45
CA ARG A 57 -7.89 -7.90 -0.95
C ARG A 57 -9.24 -8.45 -1.43
N ARG A 58 -9.28 -9.24 -2.52
CA ARG A 58 -10.50 -9.91 -3.00
C ARG A 58 -11.18 -10.76 -1.92
N CYS A 59 -10.40 -11.37 -1.02
CA CYS A 59 -10.90 -12.20 0.08
C CYS A 59 -10.81 -11.49 1.44
N VAL A 60 -10.55 -10.17 1.46
CA VAL A 60 -10.42 -9.37 2.69
C VAL A 60 -11.40 -8.20 2.63
N SER A 61 -12.18 -8.00 3.69
CA SER A 61 -13.07 -6.84 3.82
C SER A 61 -12.43 -5.71 4.62
N GLU A 62 -11.71 -6.06 5.68
CA GLU A 62 -11.18 -5.11 6.65
C GLU A 62 -9.94 -5.71 7.32
N MET A 63 -8.99 -4.85 7.67
CA MET A 63 -7.80 -5.21 8.42
C MET A 63 -7.70 -4.32 9.67
N VAL A 64 -7.56 -4.92 10.84
CA VAL A 64 -7.24 -4.23 12.09
C VAL A 64 -5.86 -4.71 12.53
N LEU A 65 -4.86 -3.88 12.26
CA LEU A 65 -3.46 -4.26 12.36
C LEU A 65 -2.75 -3.40 13.39
N MET A 66 -1.97 -4.02 14.26
CA MET A 66 -1.00 -3.30 15.07
C MET A 66 0.33 -3.25 14.33
N LEU A 67 0.82 -2.04 14.13
CA LEU A 67 2.03 -1.70 13.39
C LEU A 67 2.88 -0.73 14.21
N GLN A 68 4.14 -0.52 13.81
CA GLN A 68 4.93 0.59 14.37
C GLN A 68 4.24 1.92 14.05
N ARG A 69 4.31 2.87 14.98
CA ARG A 69 3.64 4.17 14.84
C ARG A 69 4.06 4.91 13.57
N GLU A 70 5.34 4.86 13.18
CA GLU A 70 5.79 5.50 11.93
C GLU A 70 5.19 4.87 10.68
N VAL A 71 4.86 3.56 10.71
CA VAL A 71 4.22 2.88 9.59
C VAL A 71 2.78 3.34 9.47
N VAL A 72 2.06 3.45 10.60
CA VAL A 72 0.69 3.99 10.61
C VAL A 72 0.67 5.43 10.11
N ALA A 73 1.56 6.29 10.63
CA ALA A 73 1.70 7.68 10.19
C ALA A 73 1.93 7.80 8.67
N ARG A 74 2.73 6.90 8.09
CA ARG A 74 2.98 6.82 6.64
C ARG A 74 1.74 6.43 5.85
N ILE A 75 1.02 5.38 6.24
CA ILE A 75 -0.12 4.89 5.46
C ILE A 75 -1.35 5.79 5.57
N THR A 76 -1.41 6.64 6.59
CA THR A 76 -2.46 7.66 6.75
C THR A 76 -1.99 9.07 6.38
N ALA A 77 -0.83 9.22 5.74
CA ALA A 77 -0.24 10.53 5.44
C ALA A 77 -1.00 11.26 4.32
N PRO A 78 -1.51 12.48 4.55
CA PRO A 78 -2.17 13.25 3.49
C PRO A 78 -1.17 13.75 2.44
N PRO A 79 -1.64 14.17 1.24
CA PRO A 79 -0.82 14.90 0.27
C PRO A 79 -0.12 16.11 0.91
N GLY A 80 1.16 16.29 0.59
CA GLY A 80 2.05 17.32 1.14
C GLY A 80 2.81 16.89 2.40
N SER A 81 2.43 15.77 3.04
CA SER A 81 3.15 15.24 4.21
C SER A 81 4.52 14.68 3.83
N THR A 82 5.53 14.95 4.65
CA THR A 82 6.87 14.35 4.51
C THR A 82 6.86 12.85 4.70
N GLU A 83 5.86 12.28 5.37
CA GLU A 83 5.75 10.83 5.56
C GLU A 83 5.18 10.11 4.33
N ARG A 84 4.52 10.84 3.41
CA ARG A 84 3.90 10.26 2.24
C ARG A 84 4.93 9.56 1.35
N GLY A 85 4.59 8.36 0.90
CA GLY A 85 5.42 7.56 0.01
C GLY A 85 4.61 6.56 -0.80
N TYR A 86 5.30 5.62 -1.44
CA TYR A 86 4.68 4.54 -2.20
C TYR A 86 3.60 3.80 -1.42
N LEU A 87 3.88 3.44 -0.17
CA LEU A 87 2.94 2.68 0.68
C LEU A 87 1.66 3.47 0.96
N THR A 88 1.75 4.79 1.10
CA THR A 88 0.58 5.67 1.27
C THR A 88 -0.33 5.60 0.06
N VAL A 89 0.23 5.79 -1.14
CA VAL A 89 -0.53 5.74 -2.40
C VAL A 89 -1.13 4.34 -2.62
N LEU A 90 -0.40 3.29 -2.25
CA LEU A 90 -0.90 1.91 -2.30
C LEU A 90 -2.12 1.71 -1.41
N VAL A 91 -2.05 2.19 -0.16
CA VAL A 91 -3.18 2.11 0.77
C VAL A 91 -4.35 2.95 0.26
N GLU A 92 -4.13 4.20 -0.16
CA GLU A 92 -5.20 5.06 -0.69
C GLU A 92 -5.94 4.44 -1.89
N ALA A 93 -5.21 3.75 -2.76
CA ALA A 93 -5.78 3.13 -3.95
C ALA A 93 -6.75 1.98 -3.63
N PHE A 94 -6.50 1.23 -2.57
CA PHE A 94 -7.24 -0.01 -2.32
C PHE A 94 -7.97 -0.02 -1.00
N CYS A 95 -7.69 0.91 -0.10
CA CYS A 95 -8.18 0.95 1.26
C CYS A 95 -8.50 2.38 1.72
N GLU A 96 -9.32 2.46 2.75
CA GLU A 96 -9.48 3.63 3.60
C GLU A 96 -8.84 3.30 4.94
N ALA A 97 -7.81 4.07 5.33
CA ALA A 97 -7.01 3.80 6.50
C ALA A 97 -7.17 4.90 7.56
N GLU A 98 -7.27 4.49 8.82
CA GLU A 98 -7.29 5.39 9.96
C GLU A 98 -6.50 4.80 11.14
N ALA A 99 -5.84 5.67 11.89
CA ALA A 99 -5.27 5.32 13.18
C ALA A 99 -6.38 5.25 14.23
N LEU A 100 -6.42 4.17 15.03
CA LEU A 100 -7.40 4.01 16.11
C LEU A 100 -6.83 4.50 17.45
N PHE A 101 -5.75 3.88 17.93
CA PHE A 101 -5.11 4.25 19.18
C PHE A 101 -3.65 3.76 19.26
N ASP A 102 -2.85 4.47 20.06
CA ASP A 102 -1.45 4.13 20.34
C ASP A 102 -1.34 3.07 21.45
N VAL A 103 -0.32 2.21 21.34
CA VAL A 103 0.02 1.18 22.33
C VAL A 103 1.46 1.41 22.81
N PRO A 104 1.69 1.61 24.12
CA PRO A 104 3.01 1.88 24.65
C PRO A 104 3.90 0.63 24.62
N PRO A 105 5.23 0.78 24.50
CA PRO A 105 6.17 -0.34 24.54
C PRO A 105 6.02 -1.27 25.76
N GLY A 106 5.64 -0.71 26.91
CA GLY A 106 5.47 -1.46 28.17
C GLY A 106 4.43 -2.58 28.10
N ALA A 107 3.52 -2.56 27.12
CA ALA A 107 2.51 -3.57 26.87
C ALA A 107 3.05 -4.90 26.29
N PHE A 108 4.34 -4.95 25.91
CA PHE A 108 4.94 -6.10 25.22
C PHE A 108 6.04 -6.78 26.05
N ARG A 109 6.31 -8.04 25.70
CA ARG A 109 7.46 -8.82 26.20
C ARG A 109 8.07 -9.61 25.03
N PRO A 110 9.36 -9.41 24.68
CA PRO A 110 10.24 -8.34 25.17
C PRO A 110 9.73 -6.93 24.78
N VAL A 111 10.19 -5.91 25.51
CA VAL A 111 9.77 -4.52 25.29
C VAL A 111 10.41 -3.96 24.02
N PRO A 112 9.64 -3.49 23.02
CA PRO A 112 10.18 -2.84 21.82
C PRO A 112 10.74 -1.45 22.14
N LYS A 113 11.57 -0.91 21.25
CA LYS A 113 12.14 0.45 21.40
C LYS A 113 11.21 1.56 20.90
N VAL A 114 10.13 1.20 20.23
CA VAL A 114 9.24 2.13 19.53
C VAL A 114 7.78 1.92 19.93
N TRP A 115 7.00 2.98 19.74
CA TRP A 115 5.55 2.94 19.92
C TRP A 115 4.87 2.13 18.81
N SER A 116 3.77 1.47 19.17
CA SER A 116 2.86 0.87 18.20
C SER A 116 1.58 1.70 18.09
N THR A 117 0.88 1.53 16.98
CA THR A 117 -0.45 2.08 16.78
C THR A 117 -1.31 0.98 16.14
N VAL A 118 -2.53 0.82 16.64
CA VAL A 118 -3.55 -0.01 15.99
C VAL A 118 -4.21 0.83 14.91
N ALA A 119 -4.20 0.32 13.67
CA ALA A 119 -4.81 0.95 12.52
C ALA A 119 -5.92 0.08 11.95
N ARG A 120 -6.98 0.72 11.45
CA ARG A 120 -8.04 0.08 10.68
C ARG A 120 -7.87 0.43 9.21
N LEU A 121 -7.91 -0.57 8.35
CA LEU A 121 -7.90 -0.42 6.90
C LEU A 121 -9.12 -1.14 6.33
N ARG A 122 -10.08 -0.38 5.79
CA ARG A 122 -11.25 -0.93 5.10
C ARG A 122 -10.93 -1.04 3.62
N VAL A 123 -11.07 -2.23 3.05
CA VAL A 123 -10.85 -2.42 1.61
C VAL A 123 -11.97 -1.71 0.85
N ARG A 124 -11.62 -0.84 -0.10
CA ARG A 124 -12.58 -0.10 -0.91
C ARG A 124 -13.50 -1.06 -1.66
N GLU A 125 -14.79 -0.75 -1.70
CA GLU A 125 -15.75 -1.49 -2.51
C GLU A 125 -15.46 -1.31 -4.01
N ASN A 126 -15.17 -0.07 -4.40
CA ASN A 126 -14.82 0.29 -5.77
C ASN A 126 -13.34 0.69 -5.84
N THR A 127 -12.55 -0.13 -6.53
CA THR A 127 -11.15 0.21 -6.82
C THR A 127 -11.11 1.31 -7.88
N PRO A 128 -10.35 2.40 -7.68
CA PRO A 128 -10.23 3.48 -8.67
C PRO A 128 -9.79 2.93 -10.05
N PRO A 129 -10.43 3.35 -11.17
CA PRO A 129 -10.07 2.89 -12.50
C PRO A 129 -8.58 3.12 -12.81
N GLY A 130 -7.86 2.04 -13.13
CA GLY A 130 -6.42 2.07 -13.40
C GLY A 130 -5.54 1.71 -12.20
N ALA A 131 -6.06 1.64 -10.97
CA ALA A 131 -5.26 1.31 -9.79
C ALA A 131 -4.66 -0.11 -9.83
N ASP A 132 -5.32 -1.04 -10.52
CA ASP A 132 -4.82 -2.41 -10.73
C ASP A 132 -3.77 -2.53 -11.84
N LYS A 133 -3.53 -1.45 -12.59
CA LYS A 133 -2.59 -1.51 -13.72
C LYS A 133 -1.15 -1.41 -13.20
N PRO A 134 -0.24 -2.32 -13.60
CA PRO A 134 1.16 -2.28 -13.18
C PRO A 134 1.88 -0.96 -13.49
N LEU A 135 1.44 -0.26 -14.54
CA LEU A 135 2.06 1.00 -14.95
C LEU A 135 1.88 2.11 -13.90
N LEU A 136 0.75 2.17 -13.18
CA LEU A 136 0.59 3.11 -12.07
C LEU A 136 1.70 2.92 -11.04
N TRP A 137 1.92 1.70 -10.58
CA TRP A 137 2.90 1.39 -9.54
C TRP A 137 4.33 1.67 -9.99
N ARG A 138 4.63 1.49 -11.28
CA ARG A 138 5.91 1.89 -11.88
C ARG A 138 6.10 3.41 -11.85
N VAL A 139 5.07 4.18 -12.19
CA VAL A 139 5.08 5.65 -12.14
C VAL A 139 5.24 6.15 -10.71
N VAL A 140 4.45 5.63 -9.77
CA VAL A 140 4.52 6.00 -8.34
C VAL A 140 5.91 5.67 -7.78
N SER A 141 6.44 4.48 -8.09
CA SER A 141 7.78 4.07 -7.67
C SER A 141 8.85 5.00 -8.23
N ALA A 142 8.79 5.35 -9.52
CA ALA A 142 9.74 6.28 -10.12
C ALA A 142 9.65 7.67 -9.48
N GLY A 143 8.44 8.17 -9.22
CA GLY A 143 8.21 9.46 -8.58
C GLY A 143 8.83 9.57 -7.19
N PHE A 144 8.80 8.49 -6.40
CA PHE A 144 9.40 8.45 -5.05
C PHE A 144 10.87 8.02 -5.01
N ALA A 145 11.51 7.73 -6.14
CA ALA A 145 12.88 7.24 -6.19
C ALA A 145 13.90 8.22 -5.58
N GLN A 146 13.75 9.52 -5.88
CA GLN A 146 14.58 10.58 -5.31
C GLN A 146 13.70 11.64 -4.62
N ARG A 147 13.44 11.44 -3.32
CA ARG A 147 12.52 12.28 -2.50
C ARG A 147 12.78 13.78 -2.54
N ARG A 148 14.04 14.21 -2.74
CA ARG A 148 14.40 15.64 -2.78
C ARG A 148 14.28 16.26 -4.17
N LYS A 149 14.03 15.46 -5.20
CA LYS A 149 13.88 15.93 -6.59
C LYS A 149 12.41 16.16 -6.92
N THR A 150 12.19 17.03 -7.90
CA THR A 150 10.87 17.28 -8.46
C THR A 150 10.35 16.05 -9.21
N ILE A 151 9.04 16.00 -9.46
CA ILE A 151 8.39 14.92 -10.20
C ILE A 151 8.95 14.82 -11.63
N LEU A 152 9.20 15.97 -12.28
CA LEU A 152 9.84 16.01 -13.61
C LEU A 152 11.19 15.29 -13.63
N ASN A 153 12.05 15.58 -12.65
CA ASN A 153 13.38 14.99 -12.58
C ASN A 153 13.33 13.50 -12.28
N ASN A 154 12.40 13.07 -11.43
CA ASN A 154 12.19 11.65 -11.15
C ASN A 154 11.69 10.89 -12.39
N LEU A 155 10.74 11.44 -13.16
CA LEU A 155 10.26 10.80 -14.38
C LEU A 155 11.33 10.70 -15.48
N ARG A 156 12.17 11.73 -15.64
CA ARG A 156 13.32 11.69 -16.58
C ARG A 156 14.37 10.66 -16.20
N ALA A 157 14.55 10.40 -14.91
CA ALA A 157 15.48 9.42 -14.36
C ALA A 157 14.84 8.03 -14.14
N ALA A 158 13.63 7.80 -14.65
CA ALA A 158 12.95 6.52 -14.53
C ALA A 158 13.70 5.40 -15.28
N HIS A 159 13.42 4.15 -14.87
CA HIS A 159 13.93 2.97 -15.56
C HIS A 159 13.53 2.97 -17.04
N GLU A 160 14.35 2.36 -17.90
CA GLU A 160 14.26 2.41 -19.36
C GLU A 160 12.84 2.16 -19.88
N ASP A 161 12.18 1.10 -19.44
CA ASP A 161 10.82 0.77 -19.88
C ASP A 161 9.78 1.87 -19.59
N LEU A 162 9.88 2.58 -18.45
CA LEU A 162 8.95 3.68 -18.14
C LEU A 162 9.38 4.94 -18.89
N ARG A 163 10.68 5.20 -18.97
CA ARG A 163 11.23 6.34 -19.70
C ARG A 163 10.83 6.28 -21.18
N ALA A 164 10.96 5.12 -21.83
CA ALA A 164 10.56 4.93 -23.22
C ALA A 164 9.07 5.28 -23.45
N ARG A 165 8.18 4.84 -22.55
CA ARG A 165 6.74 5.20 -22.60
C ARG A 165 6.51 6.70 -22.43
N VAL A 166 7.19 7.31 -21.47
CA VAL A 166 7.12 8.76 -21.23
C VAL A 166 7.63 9.54 -22.44
N GLU A 167 8.70 9.10 -23.09
CA GLU A 167 9.22 9.72 -24.32
C GLU A 167 8.25 9.53 -25.50
N SER A 168 7.67 8.35 -25.67
CA SER A 168 6.62 8.12 -26.68
C SER A 168 5.38 8.99 -26.46
N ALA A 169 5.10 9.38 -25.21
CA ALA A 169 4.03 10.32 -24.85
C ALA A 169 4.45 11.80 -24.97
N GLY A 170 5.56 12.11 -25.64
CA GLY A 170 6.05 13.47 -25.85
C GLY A 170 7.01 13.99 -24.76
N GLY A 171 7.51 13.10 -23.89
CA GLY A 171 8.48 13.41 -22.85
C GLY A 171 7.87 13.83 -21.52
N ALA A 172 8.67 13.79 -20.45
CA ALA A 172 8.20 13.98 -19.07
C ALA A 172 7.50 15.34 -18.82
N SER A 173 7.93 16.41 -19.49
CA SER A 173 7.28 17.72 -19.36
C SER A 173 5.86 17.70 -19.93
N SER A 174 5.69 17.17 -21.16
CA SER A 174 4.41 17.08 -21.85
C SER A 174 3.44 16.17 -21.10
N VAL A 175 3.93 15.06 -20.55
CA VAL A 175 3.13 14.16 -19.71
C VAL A 175 2.57 14.89 -18.49
N LEU A 176 3.40 15.68 -17.79
CA LEU A 176 2.97 16.42 -16.60
C LEU A 176 2.03 17.57 -16.93
N GLU A 177 2.27 18.28 -18.03
CA GLU A 177 1.39 19.34 -18.52
C GLU A 177 0.00 18.80 -18.87
N ALA A 178 -0.07 17.73 -19.66
CA ALA A 178 -1.33 17.07 -19.99
C ALA A 178 -2.03 16.47 -18.77
N ALA A 179 -1.28 16.02 -17.76
CA ALA A 179 -1.83 15.59 -16.47
C ALA A 179 -2.23 16.76 -15.54
N GLN A 180 -2.02 18.02 -15.96
CA GLN A 180 -2.27 19.23 -15.19
C GLN A 180 -1.49 19.30 -13.87
N ILE A 181 -0.22 18.93 -13.91
CA ILE A 181 0.67 18.87 -12.73
C ILE A 181 1.86 19.78 -12.94
N GLU A 182 2.10 20.68 -11.98
CA GLU A 182 3.27 21.56 -12.01
C GLU A 182 4.57 20.73 -11.96
N PRO A 183 5.48 20.87 -12.94
CA PRO A 183 6.69 20.03 -13.04
C PRO A 183 7.67 20.15 -11.87
N ARG A 184 7.58 21.25 -11.09
CA ARG A 184 8.45 21.54 -9.95
C ARG A 184 7.96 20.94 -8.63
N ARG A 185 6.72 20.43 -8.59
CA ARG A 185 6.19 19.72 -7.41
C ARG A 185 7.03 18.48 -7.11
N ARG A 186 7.02 18.05 -5.84
CA ARG A 186 7.61 16.78 -5.41
C ARG A 186 6.53 15.71 -5.26
N ALA A 187 6.93 14.44 -5.34
CA ALA A 187 6.03 13.30 -5.33
C ALA A 187 5.12 13.25 -4.10
N GLU A 188 5.61 13.65 -2.91
CA GLU A 188 4.81 13.69 -1.69
C GLU A 188 3.64 14.69 -1.75
N THR A 189 3.60 15.59 -2.74
CA THR A 189 2.49 16.53 -2.90
C THR A 189 1.37 15.99 -3.78
N LEU A 190 1.58 14.88 -4.50
CA LEU A 190 0.62 14.36 -5.49
C LEU A 190 -0.46 13.49 -4.83
N THR A 191 -1.71 13.75 -5.22
CA THR A 191 -2.89 12.93 -4.89
C THR A 191 -2.90 11.63 -5.72
N LEU A 192 -3.70 10.64 -5.29
CA LEU A 192 -3.88 9.40 -6.07
C LEU A 192 -4.40 9.67 -7.49
N ASP A 193 -5.35 10.59 -7.64
CA ASP A 193 -5.91 10.94 -8.96
C ASP A 193 -4.86 11.55 -9.89
N GLU A 194 -3.96 12.37 -9.35
CA GLU A 194 -2.83 12.90 -10.11
C GLU A 194 -1.87 11.80 -10.57
N TRP A 195 -1.58 10.81 -9.71
CA TRP A 195 -0.79 9.64 -10.11
C TRP A 195 -1.47 8.83 -11.23
N LEU A 196 -2.78 8.62 -11.13
CA LEU A 196 -3.57 7.95 -12.16
C LEU A 196 -3.53 8.73 -13.48
N ARG A 197 -3.65 10.07 -13.45
CA ARG A 197 -3.54 10.90 -14.67
C ARG A 197 -2.17 10.78 -15.33
N ILE A 198 -1.07 10.85 -14.55
CA ILE A 198 0.29 10.65 -15.11
C ILE A 198 0.37 9.28 -15.79
N ALA A 199 -0.13 8.23 -15.13
CA ALA A 199 -0.08 6.87 -15.68
C ALA A 199 -0.88 6.76 -16.98
N ARG A 200 -2.10 7.33 -17.05
CA ARG A 200 -2.92 7.36 -18.28
C ARG A 200 -2.19 8.04 -19.44
N ILE A 201 -1.68 9.25 -19.21
CA ILE A 201 -0.96 10.00 -20.23
C ILE A 201 0.34 9.29 -20.66
N ALA A 202 1.01 8.57 -19.74
CA ALA A 202 2.18 7.75 -20.06
C ALA A 202 1.84 6.42 -20.78
N GLY A 203 0.60 6.26 -21.28
CA GLY A 203 0.18 5.09 -22.06
C GLY A 203 -0.33 3.92 -21.21
N MET A 204 -0.96 4.20 -20.06
CA MET A 204 -1.76 3.20 -19.35
C MET A 204 -3.08 3.04 -20.09
N THR A 205 -3.30 1.85 -20.66
CA THR A 205 -4.59 1.53 -21.27
C THR A 205 -5.66 1.37 -20.20
N ASP A 206 -6.78 2.06 -20.38
CA ASP A 206 -7.96 1.82 -19.57
C ASP A 206 -8.48 0.39 -19.82
N ALA A 207 -9.21 -0.17 -18.87
CA ALA A 207 -9.85 -1.47 -19.10
C ALA A 207 -11.00 -1.25 -20.10
N GLY A 208 -10.76 -1.54 -21.39
CA GLY A 208 -11.75 -1.35 -22.44
C GLY A 208 -11.21 -1.15 -23.86
N GLU A 209 -9.90 -0.98 -24.03
CA GLU A 209 -9.21 -1.02 -25.35
C GLU A 209 -8.39 -2.30 -25.51
#